data_AF-A0A7V4HST1-F1
#
_entry.id   AF-A0A7V4HST1-F1
#
_cell.length_a   1.000
_cell.length_b   1.000
_cell.length_c   1.000
_cell.angle_alpha   90.00
_cell.angle_beta   90.00
_cell.angle_gamma   90.00
#
_symmetry.space_group_name_H-M   'P 1'
#
loop_
_entity.id
_entity.type
_entity.pdbx_description
1 polymer ?
#
loop_
_entity_poly.entity_id
_entity_poly.type
_entity_poly.pdbx_seq_one_letter_code
_entity_poly.pdbx_strand_id
1 'polypeptide(L)'
;MFKRRLVLEGLEDRRMMSSGTFVSLLGGAIPSRIGEDAVAAVSGPAPGMFLGLPDLYEPDNSAASAKPIATDGRSQRHTMHQPSDQDWVRFTLAERSNVSIVTRGRAGNTELTVFGPGDPSSAIASSDGNGGFARLDLRGASALEAGVYYVRVREYQQDARIGSYQLSVKATPAPLPDGFEADDAPALARPIEVNGGPQARSIHAPNDVDWAVFQLQAAADVVIETRGVSGDTRLWLYGADPNAAPIEFDNNDGVGSFSVIVRAGARALPAGVYYVKVDEAGQNAVIGHYTLSVTALQLGDILLTQGKDGLAKGIRLGESVELGVAFADTFSHAAIYVGGGQVAEMLTSGFAVTPLAKRYAESQRVDILRDRGVDEQVGAAVVEAAMKYAGTPYGFAQISVFAAAALAPGQPHKVEHSVAYAAYKSRSAGTQRMICSELVAVAYDEALVPIEVTLWPTLAPISGEKEFRMDFTSPTMLALSPDLTRLNA
;
A
#
# COMPACT_ATOMS: atom_id res chain seq x y z
N MET A 1 42.74 -28.26 23.14
CA MET A 1 42.34 -29.53 22.48
C MET A 1 41.73 -29.21 21.12
N PHE A 2 41.76 -30.19 20.20
CA PHE A 2 41.16 -30.26 18.84
C PHE A 2 39.71 -29.71 18.77
N LYS A 3 39.07 -29.29 17.66
CA LYS A 3 39.25 -29.28 16.17
C LYS A 3 38.21 -28.25 15.62
N ARG A 4 38.13 -27.75 14.36
CA ARG A 4 38.88 -27.88 13.08
C ARG A 4 38.78 -26.52 12.31
N ARG A 5 38.63 -26.49 10.97
CA ARG A 5 38.57 -25.31 10.06
C ARG A 5 38.06 -25.74 8.67
N LEU A 6 37.27 -24.91 7.97
CA LEU A 6 37.07 -24.84 6.48
C LEU A 6 36.12 -23.65 6.22
N VAL A 7 36.51 -22.50 5.65
CA VAL A 7 37.09 -22.15 4.32
C VAL A 7 36.02 -22.08 3.21
N LEU A 8 35.93 -20.89 2.59
CA LEU A 8 34.99 -20.45 1.56
C LEU A 8 35.75 -19.52 0.59
N GLU A 9 35.86 -19.89 -0.69
CA GLU A 9 36.45 -19.16 -1.85
C GLU A 9 36.36 -20.14 -3.06
N GLY A 10 36.16 -19.77 -4.33
CA GLY A 10 35.82 -18.48 -4.97
C GLY A 10 35.92 -18.55 -6.51
N LEU A 11 35.13 -17.70 -7.22
CA LEU A 11 35.37 -17.09 -8.55
C LEU A 11 35.31 -17.88 -9.90
N GLU A 12 34.59 -17.26 -10.86
CA GLU A 12 34.86 -17.06 -12.33
C GLU A 12 34.97 -18.26 -13.31
N ASP A 13 34.85 -18.14 -14.65
CA ASP A 13 34.09 -17.28 -15.62
C ASP A 13 34.24 -17.92 -17.05
N ARG A 14 33.38 -17.54 -18.02
CA ARG A 14 33.53 -17.64 -19.51
C ARG A 14 33.21 -18.92 -20.33
N ARG A 15 32.23 -18.73 -21.23
CA ARG A 15 32.15 -19.02 -22.69
C ARG A 15 33.11 -20.06 -23.33
N MET A 16 32.58 -20.99 -24.15
CA MET A 16 32.52 -20.88 -25.64
C MET A 16 31.88 -22.10 -26.35
N MET A 17 31.68 -21.98 -27.67
CA MET A 17 31.08 -22.94 -28.62
C MET A 17 31.96 -24.18 -28.92
N SER A 18 31.38 -25.27 -29.45
CA SER A 18 31.83 -25.90 -30.71
C SER A 18 30.91 -27.05 -31.19
N SER A 19 30.82 -27.18 -32.52
CA SER A 19 30.31 -28.32 -33.30
C SER A 19 31.26 -29.54 -33.32
N GLY A 20 30.78 -30.71 -33.77
CA GLY A 20 31.61 -31.85 -34.19
C GLY A 20 30.81 -33.04 -34.74
N THR A 21 31.20 -33.60 -35.90
CA THR A 21 30.51 -34.68 -36.65
C THR A 21 31.45 -35.89 -36.84
N PHE A 22 30.97 -36.97 -37.50
CA PHE A 22 31.65 -38.25 -37.86
C PHE A 22 31.59 -39.34 -36.76
N VAL A 23 31.55 -40.65 -37.06
CA VAL A 23 32.08 -41.43 -38.20
C VAL A 23 31.09 -42.53 -38.69
N SER A 24 31.20 -42.93 -39.96
CA SER A 24 30.62 -44.16 -40.55
C SER A 24 31.76 -45.04 -41.09
N LEU A 25 31.64 -46.39 -41.06
CA LEU A 25 32.20 -47.30 -42.09
C LEU A 25 31.73 -48.77 -41.94
N LEU A 26 31.25 -49.36 -43.06
CA LEU A 26 31.38 -50.74 -43.61
C LEU A 26 31.39 -51.99 -42.68
N GLY A 27 30.88 -53.17 -43.07
CA GLY A 27 30.22 -53.63 -44.30
C GLY A 27 30.23 -55.17 -44.44
N GLY A 28 29.36 -55.78 -45.25
CA GLY A 28 29.32 -57.24 -45.51
C GLY A 28 28.13 -57.66 -46.40
N ALA A 29 28.27 -58.66 -47.29
CA ALA A 29 27.32 -58.88 -48.40
C ALA A 29 27.22 -60.33 -48.95
N ILE A 30 26.05 -60.64 -49.57
CA ILE A 30 25.76 -61.53 -50.75
C ILE A 30 25.47 -63.06 -50.47
N PRO A 31 24.53 -63.77 -51.17
CA PRO A 31 23.29 -63.39 -51.90
C PRO A 31 22.04 -64.37 -51.88
N SER A 32 20.90 -63.89 -52.40
CA SER A 32 19.84 -64.54 -53.25
C SER A 32 19.23 -65.95 -52.96
N ARG A 33 17.87 -66.03 -52.95
CA ARG A 33 17.03 -66.45 -54.12
C ARG A 33 15.49 -66.42 -53.86
N ILE A 34 14.77 -65.83 -54.84
CA ILE A 34 13.47 -66.20 -55.47
C ILE A 34 12.32 -66.76 -54.61
N GLY A 35 11.15 -66.12 -54.74
CA GLY A 35 9.82 -66.66 -54.43
C GLY A 35 8.72 -65.65 -54.71
N GLU A 36 8.14 -65.65 -55.93
CA GLU A 36 6.86 -64.97 -56.19
C GLU A 36 5.72 -65.81 -55.63
N ASP A 37 4.77 -65.20 -54.95
CA ASP A 37 3.38 -65.69 -54.90
C ASP A 37 2.42 -64.53 -54.61
N ALA A 38 1.35 -64.44 -55.40
CA ALA A 38 0.35 -63.40 -55.27
C ALA A 38 -0.69 -63.79 -54.22
N VAL A 39 -0.99 -62.90 -53.27
CA VAL A 39 -2.13 -63.04 -52.36
C VAL A 39 -2.99 -61.78 -52.42
N ALA A 40 -4.30 -62.00 -52.57
CA ALA A 40 -5.27 -60.98 -52.91
C ALA A 40 -5.43 -59.87 -51.86
N ALA A 41 -5.86 -58.70 -52.32
CA ALA A 41 -6.25 -57.60 -51.45
C ALA A 41 -7.42 -57.99 -50.54
N VAL A 42 -7.18 -57.94 -49.23
CA VAL A 42 -8.26 -57.73 -48.25
C VAL A 42 -8.16 -56.29 -47.80
N SER A 43 -9.12 -55.48 -48.24
CA SER A 43 -9.29 -54.10 -47.77
C SER A 43 -9.75 -54.09 -46.32
N GLY A 44 -8.80 -54.08 -45.39
CA GLY A 44 -9.08 -53.65 -44.02
C GLY A 44 -9.53 -52.18 -44.02
N PRO A 45 -10.50 -51.78 -43.18
CA PRO A 45 -10.94 -50.39 -43.15
C PRO A 45 -9.78 -49.49 -42.72
N ALA A 46 -9.71 -48.30 -43.33
CA ALA A 46 -8.77 -47.26 -42.92
C ALA A 46 -8.95 -46.95 -41.41
N PRO A 47 -7.89 -46.54 -40.69
CA PRO A 47 -8.02 -46.13 -39.30
C PRO A 47 -9.00 -44.97 -39.22
N GLY A 48 -10.15 -45.22 -38.60
CA GLY A 48 -11.25 -44.27 -38.52
C GLY A 48 -10.81 -42.99 -37.83
N MET A 49 -11.03 -41.87 -38.51
CA MET A 49 -10.92 -40.54 -37.92
C MET A 49 -11.91 -40.47 -36.75
N PHE A 50 -11.41 -40.43 -35.52
CA PHE A 50 -12.23 -40.46 -34.29
C PHE A 50 -12.99 -39.11 -34.16
N LEU A 51 -14.15 -39.03 -34.79
CA LEU A 51 -15.00 -37.85 -34.84
C LEU A 51 -16.14 -37.95 -33.81
N GLY A 52 -16.02 -37.21 -32.72
CA GLY A 52 -17.14 -36.77 -31.88
C GLY A 52 -17.95 -37.87 -31.20
N LEU A 53 -17.34 -38.56 -30.23
CA LEU A 53 -18.10 -39.12 -29.11
C LEU A 53 -18.29 -38.02 -28.04
N PRO A 54 -19.38 -38.05 -27.26
CA PRO A 54 -19.50 -37.23 -26.05
C PRO A 54 -18.39 -37.57 -25.06
N ASP A 55 -18.01 -36.60 -24.24
CA ASP A 55 -16.98 -36.76 -23.22
C ASP A 55 -17.54 -37.27 -21.86
N LEU A 56 -16.79 -37.03 -20.78
CA LEU A 56 -17.09 -37.55 -19.43
C LEU A 56 -18.05 -36.66 -18.63
N TYR A 57 -18.36 -35.44 -19.10
CA TYR A 57 -19.25 -34.49 -18.43
C TYR A 57 -20.69 -34.61 -18.91
N GLU A 58 -20.94 -35.18 -20.09
CA GLU A 58 -22.29 -35.31 -20.64
C GLU A 58 -23.23 -36.23 -19.80
N PRO A 59 -24.54 -35.93 -19.70
CA PRO A 59 -25.22 -34.78 -20.31
C PRO A 59 -25.01 -33.48 -19.51
N ASP A 60 -24.53 -32.42 -20.15
CA ASP A 60 -24.45 -31.06 -19.59
C ASP A 60 -24.91 -29.94 -20.53
N ASN A 61 -25.63 -30.30 -21.59
CA ASN A 61 -26.40 -29.48 -22.54
C ASN A 61 -27.47 -28.51 -21.96
N SER A 62 -27.45 -28.19 -20.66
CA SER A 62 -28.29 -27.18 -20.02
C SER A 62 -27.74 -26.70 -18.66
N ALA A 63 -28.13 -25.50 -18.23
CA ALA A 63 -27.80 -24.98 -16.91
C ALA A 63 -28.25 -25.86 -15.74
N ALA A 64 -29.38 -26.58 -15.89
CA ALA A 64 -29.90 -27.49 -14.86
C ALA A 64 -29.02 -28.75 -14.71
N SER A 65 -28.36 -29.17 -15.79
CA SER A 65 -27.42 -30.29 -15.81
C SER A 65 -25.96 -29.89 -15.56
N ALA A 66 -25.67 -28.60 -15.31
CA ALA A 66 -24.32 -28.05 -15.33
C ALA A 66 -23.36 -28.71 -14.33
N LYS A 67 -22.17 -29.09 -14.79
CA LYS A 67 -21.18 -29.80 -13.95
C LYS A 67 -20.31 -28.84 -13.13
N PRO A 68 -19.87 -29.22 -11.92
CA PRO A 68 -18.97 -28.39 -11.14
C PRO A 68 -17.60 -28.27 -11.82
N ILE A 69 -17.06 -27.06 -11.89
CA ILE A 69 -15.65 -26.79 -12.26
C ILE A 69 -14.93 -26.09 -11.10
N ALA A 70 -13.69 -26.50 -10.84
CA ALA A 70 -12.85 -25.89 -9.82
C ALA A 70 -12.32 -24.52 -10.29
N THR A 71 -12.17 -23.60 -9.34
CA THR A 71 -11.67 -22.23 -9.57
C THR A 71 -10.15 -22.11 -9.38
N ASP A 72 -9.43 -23.22 -9.33
CA ASP A 72 -7.97 -23.27 -9.12
C ASP A 72 -7.14 -23.20 -10.42
N GLY A 73 -7.81 -23.05 -11.57
CA GLY A 73 -7.20 -23.01 -12.89
C GLY A 73 -6.92 -24.38 -13.53
N ARG A 74 -7.24 -25.50 -12.87
CA ARG A 74 -7.19 -26.83 -13.49
C ARG A 74 -8.19 -26.91 -14.64
N SER A 75 -7.78 -27.56 -15.73
CA SER A 75 -8.62 -27.67 -16.93
C SER A 75 -9.43 -28.96 -16.94
N GLN A 76 -10.72 -28.84 -17.24
CA GLN A 76 -11.56 -29.95 -17.69
C GLN A 76 -11.35 -30.15 -19.20
N ARG A 77 -11.49 -31.38 -19.69
CA ARG A 77 -11.44 -31.70 -21.13
C ARG A 77 -12.86 -32.00 -21.61
N HIS A 78 -13.27 -31.27 -22.63
CA HIS A 78 -14.61 -31.30 -23.20
C HIS A 78 -14.57 -31.53 -24.72
N THR A 79 -15.73 -31.81 -25.32
CA THR A 79 -15.95 -32.02 -26.76
C THR A 79 -17.28 -31.42 -27.19
N MET A 80 -17.30 -30.58 -28.23
CA MET A 80 -18.54 -30.26 -28.93
C MET A 80 -18.80 -31.39 -29.93
N HIS A 81 -19.47 -32.44 -29.46
CA HIS A 81 -19.62 -33.71 -30.18
C HIS A 81 -20.68 -33.65 -31.28
N GLN A 82 -21.53 -32.61 -31.30
CA GLN A 82 -22.49 -32.25 -32.36
C GLN A 82 -22.55 -30.73 -32.57
N PRO A 83 -23.14 -30.19 -33.66
CA PRO A 83 -23.18 -28.73 -33.87
C PRO A 83 -24.03 -27.95 -32.85
N SER A 84 -25.12 -28.54 -32.38
CA SER A 84 -26.03 -27.93 -31.40
C SER A 84 -25.59 -28.09 -29.93
N ASP A 85 -24.36 -28.54 -29.70
CA ASP A 85 -23.85 -28.92 -28.39
C ASP A 85 -23.51 -27.71 -27.53
N GLN A 86 -23.75 -27.81 -26.22
CA GLN A 86 -23.50 -26.72 -25.28
C GLN A 86 -23.02 -27.23 -23.92
N ASP A 87 -21.76 -26.96 -23.58
CA ASP A 87 -21.22 -27.45 -22.31
C ASP A 87 -21.51 -26.42 -21.22
N TRP A 88 -22.39 -26.77 -20.29
CA TRP A 88 -22.66 -25.93 -19.12
C TRP A 88 -21.87 -26.42 -17.91
N VAL A 89 -21.04 -25.54 -17.35
CA VAL A 89 -20.39 -25.77 -16.05
C VAL A 89 -20.82 -24.71 -15.04
N ARG A 90 -20.62 -25.01 -13.75
CA ARG A 90 -20.89 -24.08 -12.65
C ARG A 90 -19.74 -24.05 -11.66
N PHE A 91 -19.50 -22.89 -11.06
CA PHE A 91 -18.50 -22.71 -10.00
C PHE A 91 -19.04 -21.84 -8.87
N THR A 92 -18.41 -21.90 -7.70
CA THR A 92 -18.78 -21.11 -6.53
C THR A 92 -17.61 -20.24 -6.11
N LEU A 93 -17.90 -18.97 -5.83
CA LEU A 93 -16.98 -18.03 -5.19
C LEU A 93 -17.40 -17.84 -3.73
N ALA A 94 -16.44 -17.95 -2.81
CA ALA A 94 -16.67 -17.70 -1.38
C ALA A 94 -16.57 -16.22 -1.00
N GLU A 95 -15.88 -15.42 -1.83
CA GLU A 95 -15.58 -14.00 -1.65
C GLU A 95 -15.42 -13.32 -3.02
N ARG A 96 -15.47 -11.98 -3.05
CA ARG A 96 -15.26 -11.19 -4.27
C ARG A 96 -13.93 -11.59 -4.93
N SER A 97 -13.98 -11.97 -6.20
CA SER A 97 -12.84 -12.55 -6.90
C SER A 97 -12.67 -12.00 -8.32
N ASN A 98 -11.41 -11.76 -8.67
CA ASN A 98 -10.98 -11.67 -10.06
C ASN A 98 -11.09 -13.08 -10.69
N VAL A 99 -11.80 -13.23 -11.80
CA VAL A 99 -12.05 -14.53 -12.45
C VAL A 99 -11.55 -14.53 -13.90
N SER A 100 -10.69 -15.50 -14.23
CA SER A 100 -10.23 -15.76 -15.59
C SER A 100 -10.83 -17.07 -16.09
N ILE A 101 -11.54 -17.02 -17.21
CA ILE A 101 -12.20 -18.20 -17.80
C ILE A 101 -11.65 -18.37 -19.22
N VAL A 102 -11.18 -19.58 -19.54
CA VAL A 102 -10.41 -19.81 -20.75
C VAL A 102 -10.81 -21.13 -21.38
N THR A 103 -11.13 -21.08 -22.67
CA THR A 103 -11.14 -22.26 -23.51
C THR A 103 -9.82 -22.37 -24.30
N ARG A 104 -9.35 -23.59 -24.59
CA ARG A 104 -8.14 -23.83 -25.40
C ARG A 104 -8.25 -25.15 -26.17
N GLY A 105 -7.69 -25.22 -27.36
CA GLY A 105 -7.61 -26.46 -28.13
C GLY A 105 -6.68 -26.32 -29.33
N ARG A 106 -6.62 -27.37 -30.17
CA ARG A 106 -5.76 -27.39 -31.36
C ARG A 106 -6.42 -26.73 -32.59
N ALA A 107 -7.73 -26.89 -32.71
CA ALA A 107 -8.56 -26.32 -33.76
C ALA A 107 -10.02 -26.29 -33.25
N GLY A 108 -10.76 -25.25 -33.62
CA GLY A 108 -12.13 -24.98 -33.15
C GLY A 108 -12.30 -23.49 -32.86
N ASN A 109 -13.56 -23.06 -32.79
CA ASN A 109 -13.97 -21.70 -32.47
C ASN A 109 -15.05 -21.79 -31.38
N THR A 110 -14.83 -21.16 -30.23
CA THR A 110 -15.75 -21.28 -29.08
C THR A 110 -16.33 -19.92 -28.72
N GLU A 111 -17.61 -19.91 -28.40
CA GLU A 111 -18.25 -18.80 -27.71
C GLU A 111 -18.49 -19.18 -26.25
N LEU A 112 -18.22 -18.24 -25.36
CA LEU A 112 -18.35 -18.39 -23.91
C LEU A 112 -19.28 -17.31 -23.36
N THR A 113 -20.19 -17.69 -22.47
CA THR A 113 -21.07 -16.76 -21.74
C THR A 113 -21.08 -17.10 -20.24
N VAL A 114 -20.94 -16.09 -19.38
CA VAL A 114 -21.02 -16.22 -17.92
C VAL A 114 -22.37 -15.70 -17.44
N PHE A 115 -23.00 -16.41 -16.51
CA PHE A 115 -24.29 -16.07 -15.92
C PHE A 115 -24.26 -16.14 -14.39
N GLY A 116 -25.12 -15.37 -13.74
CA GLY A 116 -25.34 -15.39 -12.30
C GLY A 116 -25.34 -14.00 -11.64
N PRO A 117 -25.07 -13.93 -10.31
CA PRO A 117 -25.00 -15.05 -9.38
C PRO A 117 -26.37 -15.71 -9.18
N GLY A 118 -26.40 -17.04 -9.00
CA GLY A 118 -27.60 -17.83 -8.68
C GLY A 118 -28.59 -18.04 -9.83
N ASP A 119 -28.66 -17.10 -10.78
CA ASP A 119 -29.55 -17.17 -11.96
C ASP A 119 -28.77 -17.50 -13.25
N PRO A 120 -28.94 -18.68 -13.85
CA PRO A 120 -28.29 -19.06 -15.12
C PRO A 120 -28.86 -18.37 -16.36
N SER A 121 -29.89 -17.51 -16.23
CA SER A 121 -30.43 -16.68 -17.32
C SER A 121 -29.92 -15.24 -17.31
N SER A 122 -29.40 -14.76 -16.18
CA SER A 122 -28.79 -13.44 -16.01
C SER A 122 -27.36 -13.42 -16.58
N ALA A 123 -27.21 -13.04 -17.85
CA ALA A 123 -25.90 -12.96 -18.51
C ALA A 123 -25.08 -11.75 -18.03
N ILE A 124 -23.83 -12.00 -17.65
CA ILE A 124 -22.88 -11.01 -17.13
C ILE A 124 -21.91 -10.55 -18.23
N ALA A 125 -21.30 -11.52 -18.93
CA ALA A 125 -20.26 -11.26 -19.92
C ALA A 125 -20.19 -12.38 -20.96
N SER A 126 -19.68 -12.07 -22.15
CA SER A 126 -19.47 -13.04 -23.23
C SER A 126 -18.21 -12.76 -24.05
N SER A 127 -17.66 -13.80 -24.69
CA SER A 127 -16.53 -13.72 -25.63
C SER A 127 -16.74 -14.77 -26.73
N ASP A 128 -16.52 -14.39 -27.98
CA ASP A 128 -16.64 -15.24 -29.17
C ASP A 128 -15.28 -15.77 -29.69
N GLY A 129 -14.22 -15.56 -28.92
CA GLY A 129 -12.85 -15.99 -29.27
C GLY A 129 -12.23 -15.30 -30.48
N ASN A 130 -12.90 -14.33 -31.12
CA ASN A 130 -12.45 -13.69 -32.37
C ASN A 130 -12.02 -14.69 -33.47
N GLY A 131 -12.77 -15.78 -33.66
CA GLY A 131 -12.43 -16.84 -34.62
C GLY A 131 -11.50 -17.94 -34.08
N GLY A 132 -11.41 -18.06 -32.76
CA GLY A 132 -10.60 -19.05 -32.05
C GLY A 132 -11.19 -19.40 -30.69
N PHE A 133 -10.36 -19.72 -29.70
CA PHE A 133 -10.87 -20.11 -28.39
C PHE A 133 -11.15 -18.90 -27.48
N ALA A 134 -12.39 -18.75 -27.02
CA ALA A 134 -12.83 -17.69 -26.11
C ALA A 134 -12.06 -17.61 -24.79
N ARG A 135 -11.90 -16.37 -24.32
CA ARG A 135 -11.31 -16.00 -23.03
C ARG A 135 -12.07 -14.82 -22.44
N LEU A 136 -12.34 -14.88 -21.14
CA LEU A 136 -12.77 -13.74 -20.33
C LEU A 136 -11.82 -13.53 -19.15
N ASP A 137 -11.59 -12.26 -18.82
CA ASP A 137 -10.91 -11.81 -17.59
C ASP A 137 -11.84 -10.79 -16.92
N LEU A 138 -12.55 -11.22 -15.88
CA LEU A 138 -13.49 -10.45 -15.09
C LEU A 138 -12.75 -9.93 -13.84
N ARG A 139 -12.44 -8.64 -13.80
CA ARG A 139 -11.55 -8.02 -12.79
C ARG A 139 -11.98 -6.61 -12.42
N GLY A 140 -11.50 -6.12 -11.27
CA GLY A 140 -11.77 -4.76 -10.80
C GLY A 140 -13.26 -4.51 -10.61
N ALA A 141 -13.81 -3.46 -11.22
CA ALA A 141 -15.26 -3.19 -11.23
C ALA A 141 -16.09 -4.33 -11.86
N SER A 142 -15.49 -5.19 -12.69
CA SER A 142 -16.10 -6.41 -13.24
C SER A 142 -15.71 -7.69 -12.49
N ALA A 143 -15.07 -7.60 -11.33
CA ALA A 143 -14.84 -8.76 -10.46
C ALA A 143 -16.18 -9.35 -10.00
N LEU A 144 -16.22 -10.67 -9.78
CA LEU A 144 -17.44 -11.37 -9.41
C LEU A 144 -17.54 -11.49 -7.89
N GLU A 145 -18.69 -11.09 -7.34
CA GLU A 145 -19.02 -11.22 -5.92
C GLU A 145 -19.15 -12.70 -5.47
N ALA A 146 -19.26 -12.92 -4.16
CA ALA A 146 -19.53 -14.26 -3.63
C ALA A 146 -20.86 -14.82 -4.17
N GLY A 147 -20.86 -16.08 -4.62
CA GLY A 147 -22.05 -16.68 -5.23
C GLY A 147 -21.77 -17.89 -6.12
N VAL A 148 -22.83 -18.45 -6.70
CA VAL A 148 -22.76 -19.54 -7.68
C VAL A 148 -22.92 -18.95 -9.08
N TYR A 149 -21.99 -19.24 -9.98
CA TYR A 149 -21.98 -18.78 -11.35
C TYR A 149 -22.03 -19.95 -12.33
N TYR A 150 -22.57 -19.68 -13.50
CA TYR A 150 -22.68 -20.64 -14.59
C TYR A 150 -21.87 -20.15 -15.78
N VAL A 151 -21.25 -21.07 -16.51
CA VAL A 151 -20.56 -20.81 -17.77
C VAL A 151 -21.18 -21.72 -18.82
N ARG A 152 -21.70 -21.15 -19.90
CA ARG A 152 -22.01 -21.90 -21.12
C ARG A 152 -20.83 -21.72 -22.08
N VAL A 153 -20.33 -22.83 -22.60
CA VAL A 153 -19.50 -22.85 -23.80
C VAL A 153 -20.33 -23.44 -24.94
N ARG A 154 -20.15 -22.95 -26.17
CA ARG A 154 -20.68 -23.57 -27.38
C ARG A 154 -19.71 -23.39 -28.54
N GLU A 155 -19.89 -24.17 -29.60
CA GLU A 155 -19.26 -23.88 -30.89
C GLU A 155 -19.82 -22.57 -31.47
N TYR A 156 -18.96 -21.73 -32.05
CA TYR A 156 -19.36 -20.42 -32.55
C TYR A 156 -20.19 -20.55 -33.84
N GLN A 157 -21.40 -19.98 -33.85
CA GLN A 157 -22.47 -20.22 -34.84
C GLN A 157 -23.20 -21.57 -34.72
N GLN A 158 -22.67 -22.54 -33.96
CA GLN A 158 -23.29 -23.86 -33.72
C GLN A 158 -23.49 -24.66 -35.03
N ASP A 159 -22.49 -24.61 -35.92
CA ASP A 159 -22.51 -25.29 -37.21
C ASP A 159 -21.42 -26.38 -37.37
N ALA A 160 -20.42 -26.38 -36.49
CA ALA A 160 -19.30 -27.32 -36.52
C ALA A 160 -19.18 -28.19 -35.24
N ARG A 161 -18.24 -29.14 -35.26
CA ARG A 161 -17.87 -29.97 -34.10
C ARG A 161 -16.47 -29.62 -33.63
N ILE A 162 -16.23 -29.63 -32.31
CA ILE A 162 -14.90 -29.42 -31.71
C ILE A 162 -14.45 -30.73 -31.07
N GLY A 163 -13.58 -31.47 -31.78
CA GLY A 163 -13.17 -32.82 -31.40
C GLY A 163 -12.41 -32.96 -30.07
N SER A 164 -11.87 -31.87 -29.51
CA SER A 164 -11.57 -31.72 -28.08
C SER A 164 -11.12 -30.29 -27.79
N TYR A 165 -11.56 -29.75 -26.65
CA TYR A 165 -11.00 -28.54 -26.07
C TYR A 165 -10.82 -28.68 -24.55
N GLN A 166 -10.21 -27.69 -23.93
CA GLN A 166 -9.98 -27.56 -22.50
C GLN A 166 -10.69 -26.32 -22.00
N LEU A 167 -11.44 -26.43 -20.89
CA LEU A 167 -12.05 -25.33 -20.17
C LEU A 167 -11.39 -25.19 -18.80
N SER A 168 -10.97 -23.99 -18.42
CA SER A 168 -10.52 -23.70 -17.06
C SER A 168 -11.11 -22.41 -16.51
N VAL A 169 -11.42 -22.42 -15.21
CA VAL A 169 -11.77 -21.25 -14.41
C VAL A 169 -10.66 -21.05 -13.38
N LYS A 170 -10.11 -19.84 -13.27
CA LYS A 170 -9.21 -19.44 -12.19
C LYS A 170 -9.80 -18.22 -11.47
N ALA A 171 -10.08 -18.35 -10.18
CA ALA A 171 -10.43 -17.25 -9.30
C ALA A 171 -9.24 -16.88 -8.40
N THR A 172 -9.13 -15.60 -8.07
CA THR A 172 -8.24 -15.09 -7.01
C THR A 172 -8.98 -13.96 -6.29
N PRO A 173 -8.90 -13.85 -4.95
CA PRO A 173 -9.55 -12.78 -4.21
C PRO A 173 -9.23 -11.40 -4.80
N ALA A 174 -10.24 -10.55 -4.87
CA ALA A 174 -10.11 -9.14 -5.22
C ALA A 174 -10.31 -8.29 -3.96
N PRO A 175 -9.65 -7.13 -3.83
CA PRO A 175 -10.02 -6.17 -2.79
C PRO A 175 -11.51 -5.82 -2.89
N LEU A 176 -12.14 -5.56 -1.75
CA LEU A 176 -13.49 -5.02 -1.71
C LEU A 176 -13.45 -3.53 -2.09
N PRO A 177 -14.51 -2.98 -2.69
CA PRO A 177 -14.69 -1.54 -2.73
C PRO A 177 -14.90 -1.01 -1.30
N ASP A 178 -14.55 0.24 -1.04
CA ASP A 178 -14.77 0.86 0.26
C ASP A 178 -16.20 1.43 0.40
N GLY A 179 -16.44 2.22 1.46
CA GLY A 179 -17.74 2.82 1.77
C GLY A 179 -18.09 4.10 1.01
N PHE A 180 -17.18 4.65 0.21
CA PHE A 180 -17.34 5.88 -0.57
C PHE A 180 -17.82 5.61 -1.99
N GLU A 181 -17.64 4.39 -2.49
CA GLU A 181 -18.00 4.00 -3.84
C GLU A 181 -19.52 4.13 -4.17
N ALA A 182 -19.93 4.39 -5.41
CA ALA A 182 -19.11 4.80 -6.56
C ALA A 182 -18.59 6.25 -6.39
N ASP A 183 -17.30 6.51 -6.57
CA ASP A 183 -16.77 7.88 -6.69
C ASP A 183 -15.68 8.13 -7.76
N ASP A 184 -15.56 7.19 -8.73
CA ASP A 184 -14.79 7.23 -10.01
C ASP A 184 -14.82 8.53 -10.86
N ALA A 185 -15.63 9.53 -10.51
CA ALA A 185 -15.80 10.75 -11.29
C ALA A 185 -16.02 12.00 -10.42
N PRO A 186 -15.61 13.22 -10.87
CA PRO A 186 -15.76 14.44 -10.08
C PRO A 186 -17.20 14.77 -9.66
N ALA A 187 -18.19 14.37 -10.47
CA ALA A 187 -19.60 14.55 -10.19
C ALA A 187 -20.16 13.57 -9.13
N LEU A 188 -19.40 12.53 -8.79
CA LEU A 188 -19.70 11.53 -7.78
C LEU A 188 -18.82 11.68 -6.52
N ALA A 189 -17.92 12.68 -6.49
CA ALA A 189 -16.93 12.88 -5.45
C ALA A 189 -17.55 12.89 -4.04
N ARG A 190 -16.98 12.13 -3.10
CA ARG A 190 -17.54 12.05 -1.74
C ARG A 190 -16.98 13.12 -0.81
N PRO A 191 -17.79 13.65 0.14
CA PRO A 191 -17.31 14.60 1.13
C PRO A 191 -16.15 14.03 1.95
N ILE A 192 -15.10 14.82 2.14
CA ILE A 192 -14.08 14.62 3.17
C ILE A 192 -14.04 15.81 4.12
N GLU A 193 -14.08 15.51 5.42
CA GLU A 193 -14.12 16.52 6.47
C GLU A 193 -12.71 17.03 6.78
N VAL A 194 -12.55 18.35 6.71
CA VAL A 194 -11.28 19.02 7.05
C VAL A 194 -11.03 18.86 8.56
N ASN A 195 -9.87 18.31 8.92
CA ASN A 195 -9.51 17.90 10.29
C ASN A 195 -10.39 16.78 10.88
N GLY A 196 -11.21 16.10 10.08
CA GLY A 196 -12.04 14.96 10.52
C GLY A 196 -11.28 13.64 10.74
N GLY A 197 -9.96 13.65 10.49
CA GLY A 197 -9.11 12.45 10.51
C GLY A 197 -9.06 11.72 9.16
N PRO A 198 -8.35 10.57 9.10
CA PRO A 198 -8.23 9.77 7.88
C PRO A 198 -9.53 9.03 7.50
N GLN A 199 -9.97 9.18 6.25
CA GLN A 199 -10.92 8.26 5.61
C GLN A 199 -10.20 6.99 5.15
N ALA A 200 -10.68 5.81 5.53
CA ALA A 200 -10.18 4.53 5.00
C ALA A 200 -10.80 4.26 3.62
N ARG A 201 -9.95 4.07 2.61
CA ARG A 201 -10.31 3.94 1.19
C ARG A 201 -9.58 2.78 0.50
N SER A 202 -9.97 2.42 -0.72
CA SER A 202 -9.32 1.38 -1.51
C SER A 202 -9.40 1.64 -3.00
N ILE A 203 -8.26 1.58 -3.71
CA ILE A 203 -8.24 1.43 -5.17
C ILE A 203 -8.48 -0.07 -5.46
N HIS A 204 -9.75 -0.45 -5.58
CA HIS A 204 -10.21 -1.83 -5.67
C HIS A 204 -10.09 -2.42 -7.09
N ALA A 205 -9.94 -1.57 -8.10
CA ALA A 205 -9.69 -1.92 -9.50
C ALA A 205 -8.45 -1.21 -10.06
N PRO A 206 -7.76 -1.74 -11.08
CA PRO A 206 -6.62 -1.03 -11.69
C PRO A 206 -6.96 0.37 -12.24
N ASN A 207 -8.21 0.62 -12.62
CA ASN A 207 -8.67 1.87 -13.22
C ASN A 207 -9.65 2.64 -12.33
N ASP A 208 -9.73 2.28 -11.05
CA ASP A 208 -10.54 2.96 -10.03
C ASP A 208 -9.86 4.29 -9.65
N VAL A 209 -10.70 5.31 -9.47
CA VAL A 209 -10.29 6.70 -9.24
C VAL A 209 -11.14 7.35 -8.15
N ASP A 210 -10.70 7.26 -6.91
CA ASP A 210 -11.25 8.00 -5.78
C ASP A 210 -11.31 9.52 -6.04
N TRP A 211 -12.53 10.10 -6.07
CA TRP A 211 -12.72 11.55 -5.96
C TRP A 211 -13.29 11.94 -4.59
N ALA A 212 -12.64 12.88 -3.92
CA ALA A 212 -13.15 13.50 -2.70
C ALA A 212 -13.37 15.01 -2.88
N VAL A 213 -14.25 15.59 -2.07
CA VAL A 213 -14.55 17.04 -2.07
C VAL A 213 -14.57 17.61 -0.66
N PHE A 214 -13.95 18.77 -0.46
CA PHE A 214 -13.94 19.47 0.83
C PHE A 214 -14.18 20.98 0.65
N GLN A 215 -14.54 21.64 1.74
CA GLN A 215 -14.75 23.09 1.77
C GLN A 215 -13.92 23.74 2.88
N LEU A 216 -13.19 24.79 2.54
CA LEU A 216 -12.54 25.70 3.49
C LEU A 216 -13.45 26.91 3.74
N GLN A 217 -13.72 27.21 5.01
CA GLN A 217 -14.50 28.37 5.44
C GLN A 217 -13.68 29.67 5.49
N ALA A 218 -12.37 29.55 5.65
CA ALA A 218 -11.39 30.64 5.68
C ALA A 218 -10.16 30.25 4.85
N ALA A 219 -9.24 31.19 4.62
CA ALA A 219 -7.95 30.85 4.03
C ALA A 219 -7.12 30.04 5.04
N ALA A 220 -6.48 28.95 4.58
CA ALA A 220 -5.74 28.04 5.45
C ALA A 220 -4.50 27.45 4.75
N ASP A 221 -3.50 27.14 5.56
CA ASP A 221 -2.43 26.22 5.18
C ASP A 221 -2.98 24.79 5.28
N VAL A 222 -2.88 24.01 4.21
CA VAL A 222 -3.50 22.69 4.09
C VAL A 222 -2.47 21.62 3.73
N VAL A 223 -2.55 20.50 4.42
CA VAL A 223 -1.91 19.24 4.06
C VAL A 223 -2.99 18.26 3.61
N ILE A 224 -2.82 17.70 2.42
CA ILE A 224 -3.65 16.62 1.88
C ILE A 224 -2.72 15.43 1.71
N GLU A 225 -3.04 14.28 2.29
CA GLU A 225 -2.11 13.17 2.37
C GLU A 225 -2.81 11.83 2.19
N THR A 226 -2.20 10.95 1.40
CA THR A 226 -2.52 9.53 1.36
C THR A 226 -1.52 8.72 2.19
N ARG A 227 -1.96 7.62 2.82
CA ARG A 227 -1.07 6.69 3.56
C ARG A 227 -1.50 5.23 3.43
N GLY A 228 -0.58 4.31 3.65
CA GLY A 228 -0.88 2.89 3.76
C GLY A 228 0.36 2.06 4.05
N VAL A 229 0.18 0.74 4.16
CA VAL A 229 1.29 -0.22 4.37
C VAL A 229 2.01 -0.53 3.05
N SER A 230 1.28 -0.55 1.94
CA SER A 230 1.80 -0.85 0.60
C SER A 230 0.86 -0.29 -0.47
N GLY A 231 1.42 0.40 -1.46
CA GLY A 231 0.69 1.05 -2.55
C GLY A 231 1.56 2.14 -3.16
N ASP A 232 1.17 2.61 -4.34
CA ASP A 232 1.76 3.78 -5.01
C ASP A 232 0.60 4.64 -5.50
N THR A 233 0.36 5.77 -4.84
CA THR A 233 -0.80 6.64 -5.12
C THR A 233 -0.34 7.95 -5.73
N ARG A 234 -1.04 8.44 -6.74
CA ARG A 234 -0.94 9.81 -7.22
C ARG A 234 -2.04 10.67 -6.64
N LEU A 235 -1.75 11.94 -6.39
CA LEU A 235 -2.66 12.89 -5.74
C LEU A 235 -2.76 14.18 -6.55
N TRP A 236 -3.98 14.65 -6.83
CA TRP A 236 -4.23 15.95 -7.45
C TRP A 236 -5.18 16.78 -6.59
N LEU A 237 -4.91 18.08 -6.53
CA LEU A 237 -5.81 19.08 -5.96
C LEU A 237 -6.38 19.97 -7.07
N TYR A 238 -7.70 20.13 -7.11
CA TYR A 238 -8.42 21.02 -8.01
C TYR A 238 -9.19 22.07 -7.22
N GLY A 239 -9.48 23.20 -7.85
CA GLY A 239 -10.39 24.22 -7.31
C GLY A 239 -11.85 23.84 -7.50
N ALA A 240 -12.74 24.85 -7.48
CA ALA A 240 -14.19 24.65 -7.59
C ALA A 240 -14.67 24.06 -8.95
N ASP A 241 -13.84 24.08 -10.00
CA ASP A 241 -14.05 23.32 -11.23
C ASP A 241 -13.03 22.18 -11.33
N PRO A 242 -13.43 20.92 -11.09
CA PRO A 242 -12.53 19.77 -11.19
C PRO A 242 -12.17 19.36 -12.62
N ASN A 243 -12.75 20.00 -13.64
CA ASN A 243 -12.38 19.80 -15.05
C ASN A 243 -11.28 20.77 -15.52
N ALA A 244 -10.95 21.77 -14.69
CA ALA A 244 -9.85 22.69 -14.94
C ALA A 244 -8.48 22.02 -14.70
N ALA A 245 -7.39 22.76 -14.98
CA ALA A 245 -6.05 22.30 -14.61
C ALA A 245 -5.93 22.16 -13.08
N PRO A 246 -5.23 21.13 -12.56
CA PRO A 246 -5.00 20.98 -11.13
C PRO A 246 -4.20 22.16 -10.57
N ILE A 247 -4.53 22.56 -9.34
CA ILE A 247 -3.85 23.57 -8.52
C ILE A 247 -2.47 23.05 -8.06
N GLU A 248 -2.38 21.75 -7.80
CA GLU A 248 -1.17 21.04 -7.38
C GLU A 248 -1.31 19.55 -7.73
N PHE A 249 -0.17 18.87 -7.92
CA PHE A 249 -0.07 17.44 -8.16
C PHE A 249 1.11 16.89 -7.36
N ASP A 250 0.94 15.72 -6.76
CA ASP A 250 2.04 14.95 -6.18
C ASP A 250 2.03 13.48 -6.64
N ASN A 251 3.23 12.90 -6.66
CA ASN A 251 3.48 11.49 -6.85
C ASN A 251 4.76 11.08 -6.09
N ASN A 252 4.59 10.41 -4.94
CA ASN A 252 5.62 9.84 -4.06
C ASN A 252 6.38 10.81 -3.11
N ASP A 253 5.93 12.05 -2.85
CA ASP A 253 6.57 12.90 -1.81
C ASP A 253 6.11 12.56 -0.36
N GLY A 254 5.14 11.65 -0.20
CA GLY A 254 4.57 11.23 1.08
C GLY A 254 5.32 10.09 1.78
N VAL A 255 4.62 9.34 2.64
CA VAL A 255 5.20 8.20 3.36
C VAL A 255 5.36 7.00 2.40
N GLY A 256 6.59 6.61 2.10
CA GLY A 256 6.86 5.46 1.22
C GLY A 256 6.64 5.82 -0.25
N SER A 257 5.62 5.22 -0.88
CA SER A 257 5.16 5.56 -2.24
C SER A 257 3.77 6.22 -2.25
N PHE A 258 3.30 6.67 -1.09
CA PHE A 258 2.10 7.49 -1.00
C PHE A 258 2.41 8.97 -1.27
N SER A 259 1.38 9.78 -1.49
CA SER A 259 1.50 11.17 -1.94
C SER A 259 1.03 12.18 -0.90
N VAL A 260 1.64 13.36 -0.91
CA VAL A 260 1.32 14.48 -0.04
C VAL A 260 1.35 15.82 -0.79
N ILE A 261 0.28 16.60 -0.66
CA ILE A 261 0.20 17.97 -1.14
C ILE A 261 0.24 18.91 0.06
N VAL A 262 1.27 19.76 0.13
CA VAL A 262 1.42 20.80 1.17
C VAL A 262 1.24 22.18 0.54
N ARG A 263 0.11 22.83 0.83
CA ARG A 263 -0.27 24.17 0.34
C ARG A 263 -0.20 25.17 1.50
N ALA A 264 0.90 25.91 1.56
CA ALA A 264 1.30 26.64 2.76
C ALA A 264 1.87 28.03 2.48
N GLY A 265 1.70 28.96 3.43
CA GLY A 265 2.20 30.34 3.36
C GLY A 265 1.68 31.07 2.11
N ALA A 266 2.57 31.54 1.25
CA ALA A 266 2.17 32.21 0.00
C ALA A 266 1.41 31.29 -1.00
N ARG A 267 1.38 29.98 -0.78
CA ARG A 267 0.59 28.99 -1.55
C ARG A 267 -0.64 28.45 -0.78
N ALA A 268 -0.97 29.03 0.37
CA ALA A 268 -2.16 28.71 1.15
C ALA A 268 -3.44 28.73 0.29
N LEU A 269 -4.43 27.93 0.67
CA LEU A 269 -5.69 27.86 -0.06
C LEU A 269 -6.67 28.89 0.51
N PRO A 270 -7.28 29.76 -0.32
CA PRO A 270 -8.37 30.63 0.14
C PRO A 270 -9.62 29.83 0.51
N ALA A 271 -10.59 30.48 1.17
CA ALA A 271 -11.92 29.91 1.39
C ALA A 271 -12.56 29.50 0.05
N GLY A 272 -13.20 28.34 0.00
CA GLY A 272 -13.74 27.77 -1.23
C GLY A 272 -13.96 26.26 -1.17
N VAL A 273 -14.49 25.71 -2.27
CA VAL A 273 -14.67 24.27 -2.48
C VAL A 273 -13.50 23.75 -3.31
N TYR A 274 -12.98 22.59 -2.93
CA TYR A 274 -11.83 21.94 -3.53
C TYR A 274 -12.12 20.46 -3.76
N TYR A 275 -11.63 19.94 -4.87
CA TYR A 275 -11.71 18.52 -5.19
C TYR A 275 -10.33 17.88 -5.10
N VAL A 276 -10.29 16.67 -4.58
CA VAL A 276 -9.10 15.82 -4.53
C VAL A 276 -9.36 14.61 -5.41
N LYS A 277 -8.40 14.27 -6.25
CA LYS A 277 -8.38 13.00 -6.98
C LYS A 277 -7.23 12.15 -6.46
N VAL A 278 -7.48 10.88 -6.20
CA VAL A 278 -6.46 9.86 -6.00
C VAL A 278 -6.58 8.82 -7.11
N ASP A 279 -5.47 8.26 -7.57
CA ASP A 279 -5.47 7.00 -8.32
C ASP A 279 -4.19 6.20 -8.05
N GLU A 280 -4.15 4.94 -8.49
CA GLU A 280 -2.92 4.14 -8.48
C GLU A 280 -1.93 4.59 -9.56
N ALA A 281 -0.65 4.56 -9.22
CA ALA A 281 0.44 5.08 -10.06
C ALA A 281 0.68 4.24 -11.33
N GLY A 282 -0.08 4.59 -12.37
CA GLY A 282 -0.05 3.94 -13.66
C GLY A 282 -1.30 3.11 -13.97
N GLN A 283 -2.32 3.15 -13.10
CA GLN A 283 -3.63 2.51 -13.28
C GLN A 283 -3.54 1.06 -13.77
N ASN A 284 -2.69 0.27 -13.10
CA ASN A 284 -2.39 -1.12 -13.44
C ASN A 284 -2.40 -2.07 -12.23
N ALA A 285 -2.41 -1.55 -11.00
CA ALA A 285 -2.49 -2.33 -9.76
C ALA A 285 -3.66 -1.89 -8.87
N VAL A 286 -3.91 -2.66 -7.80
CA VAL A 286 -4.94 -2.38 -6.80
C VAL A 286 -4.29 -2.04 -5.47
N ILE A 287 -4.88 -1.11 -4.73
CA ILE A 287 -4.46 -0.71 -3.37
C ILE A 287 -5.60 -1.05 -2.43
N GLY A 288 -5.57 -2.28 -1.89
CA GLY A 288 -6.69 -2.82 -1.12
C GLY A 288 -7.00 -2.14 0.22
N HIS A 289 -6.12 -1.24 0.68
CA HIS A 289 -6.42 -0.28 1.74
C HIS A 289 -5.39 0.86 1.70
N TYR A 290 -5.88 2.10 1.69
CA TYR A 290 -5.12 3.29 2.00
C TYR A 290 -5.98 4.25 2.84
N THR A 291 -5.41 5.33 3.37
CA THR A 291 -6.17 6.41 3.99
C THR A 291 -5.98 7.71 3.23
N LEU A 292 -7.01 8.54 3.17
CA LEU A 292 -6.96 9.92 2.67
C LEU A 292 -7.31 10.88 3.80
N SER A 293 -6.54 11.95 3.99
CA SER A 293 -6.82 12.99 4.97
C SER A 293 -6.67 14.40 4.39
N VAL A 294 -7.44 15.35 4.93
CA VAL A 294 -7.30 16.79 4.66
C VAL A 294 -7.17 17.51 6.00
N THR A 295 -5.99 18.05 6.27
CA THR A 295 -5.69 18.78 7.51
C THR A 295 -5.50 20.26 7.19
N ALA A 296 -6.33 21.13 7.76
CA ALA A 296 -6.11 22.57 7.81
C ALA A 296 -5.36 22.92 9.10
N LEU A 297 -4.14 23.42 8.95
CA LEU A 297 -3.22 23.72 10.05
C LEU A 297 -3.66 24.97 10.82
N GLN A 298 -3.53 24.92 12.13
CA GLN A 298 -3.77 26.04 13.04
C GLN A 298 -2.56 26.25 13.97
N LEU A 299 -2.41 27.47 14.50
CA LEU A 299 -1.34 27.80 15.43
C LEU A 299 -1.29 26.81 16.60
N GLY A 300 -0.08 26.38 16.97
CA GLY A 300 0.14 25.41 18.04
C GLY A 300 0.24 23.95 17.55
N ASP A 301 -0.27 23.60 16.36
CA ASP A 301 -0.22 22.21 15.85
C ASP A 301 1.19 21.62 15.96
N ILE A 302 1.28 20.41 16.51
CA ILE A 302 2.55 19.73 16.76
C ILE A 302 2.88 18.84 15.58
N LEU A 303 4.07 19.04 15.00
CA LEU A 303 4.61 18.19 13.94
C LEU A 303 5.64 17.24 14.54
N LEU A 304 5.35 15.94 14.53
CA LEU A 304 6.28 14.90 14.94
C LEU A 304 6.83 14.20 13.70
N THR A 305 8.16 14.10 13.58
CA THR A 305 8.79 13.61 12.34
C THR A 305 9.77 12.46 12.54
N GLN A 306 9.87 11.63 11.50
CA GLN A 306 10.87 10.59 11.34
C GLN A 306 11.95 11.08 10.38
N GLY A 307 13.10 11.51 10.89
CA GLY A 307 14.23 12.00 10.09
C GLY A 307 14.89 10.91 9.25
N LYS A 308 15.49 11.31 8.12
CA LYS A 308 16.16 10.40 7.16
C LYS A 308 17.54 9.91 7.62
N ASP A 309 18.19 10.61 8.54
CA ASP A 309 19.59 10.40 8.93
C ASP A 309 19.83 9.33 10.02
N GLY A 310 21.11 9.11 10.35
CA GLY A 310 21.52 8.09 11.33
C GLY A 310 21.26 8.47 12.80
N LEU A 311 21.24 9.77 13.14
CA LEU A 311 20.92 10.23 14.49
C LEU A 311 19.42 10.03 14.75
N ALA A 312 18.57 10.36 13.78
CA ALA A 312 17.13 10.11 13.84
C ALA A 312 16.81 8.63 14.10
N LYS A 313 17.50 7.71 13.41
CA LYS A 313 17.38 6.26 13.65
C LYS A 313 17.84 5.85 15.05
N GLY A 314 18.92 6.45 15.56
CA GLY A 314 19.43 6.20 16.91
C GLY A 314 18.46 6.63 18.01
N ILE A 315 17.89 7.83 17.90
CA ILE A 315 16.85 8.35 18.81
C ILE A 315 15.65 7.40 18.82
N ARG A 316 15.11 7.09 17.63
CA ARG A 316 13.94 6.21 17.44
C ARG A 316 14.14 4.79 17.97
N LEU A 317 15.37 4.27 17.97
CA LEU A 317 15.68 2.97 18.56
C LEU A 317 15.60 3.02 20.09
N GLY A 318 16.15 4.08 20.71
CA GLY A 318 16.01 4.30 22.15
C GLY A 318 14.54 4.44 22.57
N GLU A 319 13.78 5.27 21.84
CA GLU A 319 12.33 5.45 22.03
C GLU A 319 11.57 4.10 21.98
N SER A 320 11.87 3.26 20.98
CA SER A 320 11.22 1.96 20.80
C SER A 320 11.51 0.99 21.94
N VAL A 321 12.76 0.97 22.43
CA VAL A 321 13.19 0.10 23.52
C VAL A 321 12.61 0.54 24.87
N GLU A 322 12.60 1.84 25.16
CA GLU A 322 12.20 2.36 26.46
C GLU A 322 10.68 2.47 26.60
N LEU A 323 9.96 2.91 25.56
CA LEU A 323 8.50 3.02 25.59
C LEU A 323 7.79 1.70 25.23
N GLY A 324 8.52 0.68 24.75
CA GLY A 324 7.94 -0.59 24.30
C GLY A 324 7.10 -0.48 23.02
N VAL A 325 7.32 0.59 22.25
CA VAL A 325 6.56 0.92 21.03
C VAL A 325 7.26 0.37 19.79
N ALA A 326 6.50 -0.06 18.78
CA ALA A 326 7.05 -0.51 17.51
C ALA A 326 7.88 0.59 16.83
N PHE A 327 9.05 0.26 16.30
CA PHE A 327 9.95 1.24 15.67
C PHE A 327 9.29 2.05 14.54
N ALA A 328 8.29 1.50 13.86
CA ALA A 328 7.52 2.20 12.82
C ALA A 328 6.73 3.42 13.36
N ASP A 329 6.40 3.43 14.65
CA ASP A 329 5.55 4.42 15.33
C ASP A 329 6.33 5.33 16.29
N THR A 330 7.67 5.26 16.26
CA THR A 330 8.54 6.19 17.00
C THR A 330 8.92 7.41 16.17
N PHE A 331 9.21 8.52 16.85
CA PHE A 331 9.57 9.80 16.26
C PHE A 331 10.96 10.24 16.71
N SER A 332 11.60 11.09 15.91
CA SER A 332 12.97 11.59 16.16
C SER A 332 13.04 13.09 16.41
N HIS A 333 12.00 13.83 16.03
CA HIS A 333 11.97 15.29 16.07
C HIS A 333 10.56 15.80 16.30
N ALA A 334 10.45 17.00 16.87
CA ALA A 334 9.19 17.69 17.14
C ALA A 334 9.29 19.18 16.76
N ALA A 335 8.20 19.78 16.31
CA ALA A 335 8.10 21.21 16.00
C ALA A 335 6.68 21.72 16.27
N ILE A 336 6.54 23.04 16.46
CA ILE A 336 5.25 23.71 16.63
C ILE A 336 4.95 24.51 15.36
N TYR A 337 3.77 24.37 14.77
CA TYR A 337 3.34 25.22 13.66
C TYR A 337 3.01 26.63 14.14
N VAL A 338 3.64 27.63 13.51
CA VAL A 338 3.55 29.06 13.92
C VAL A 338 2.86 29.94 12.88
N GLY A 339 2.16 29.33 11.92
CA GLY A 339 1.44 30.05 10.86
C GLY A 339 2.28 30.37 9.63
N GLY A 340 1.62 30.77 8.54
CA GLY A 340 2.27 31.27 7.32
C GLY A 340 3.25 30.30 6.65
N GLY A 341 3.02 28.99 6.80
CA GLY A 341 3.89 27.94 6.26
C GLY A 341 5.19 27.74 7.03
N GLN A 342 5.24 28.13 8.30
CA GLN A 342 6.44 28.08 9.14
C GLN A 342 6.22 27.24 10.41
N VAL A 343 7.30 26.67 10.95
CA VAL A 343 7.34 25.95 12.23
C VAL A 343 8.46 26.49 13.12
N ALA A 344 8.25 26.53 14.43
CA ALA A 344 9.28 26.79 15.44
C ALA A 344 9.80 25.47 16.03
N GLU A 345 11.11 25.37 16.20
CA GLU A 345 11.78 24.12 16.55
C GLU A 345 13.20 24.32 17.11
N MET A 346 13.69 23.34 17.87
CA MET A 346 15.10 23.26 18.27
C MET A 346 15.88 22.36 17.32
N LEU A 347 16.76 22.96 16.50
CA LEU A 347 17.71 22.24 15.66
C LEU A 347 19.05 22.09 16.38
N THR A 348 19.98 21.32 15.83
CA THR A 348 21.37 21.21 16.35
C THR A 348 22.11 22.55 16.41
N SER A 349 21.65 23.56 15.66
CA SER A 349 22.09 24.96 15.73
C SER A 349 21.46 25.81 16.84
N GLY A 350 20.47 25.27 17.57
CA GLY A 350 19.59 26.02 18.49
C GLY A 350 18.20 26.27 17.89
N PHE A 351 17.43 27.14 18.54
CA PHE A 351 16.09 27.56 18.11
C PHE A 351 16.11 28.12 16.69
N ALA A 352 15.15 27.69 15.87
CA ALA A 352 14.91 28.23 14.54
C ALA A 352 13.40 28.28 14.23
N VAL A 353 13.02 29.25 13.39
CA VAL A 353 11.75 29.20 12.66
C VAL A 353 12.08 28.80 11.22
N THR A 354 11.53 27.68 10.74
CA THR A 354 11.84 27.12 9.41
C THR A 354 10.57 26.84 8.59
N PRO A 355 10.67 26.74 7.26
CA PRO A 355 9.51 26.42 6.43
C PRO A 355 8.96 25.02 6.70
N LEU A 356 7.64 24.91 6.82
CA LEU A 356 6.89 23.65 6.89
C LEU A 356 7.29 22.68 5.77
N ALA A 357 7.43 23.18 4.54
CA ALA A 357 7.85 22.40 3.39
C ALA A 357 9.24 21.74 3.58
N LYS A 358 10.14 22.36 4.36
CA LYS A 358 11.44 21.77 4.70
C LYS A 358 11.28 20.53 5.59
N ARG A 359 10.29 20.50 6.48
CA ARG A 359 10.01 19.35 7.36
C ARG A 359 9.56 18.13 6.55
N TYR A 360 8.68 18.32 5.58
CA TYR A 360 8.30 17.26 4.64
C TYR A 360 9.49 16.79 3.80
N ALA A 361 10.23 17.72 3.18
CA ALA A 361 11.40 17.37 2.36
C ALA A 361 12.49 16.57 3.11
N GLU A 362 12.72 16.84 4.39
CA GLU A 362 13.78 16.20 5.20
C GLU A 362 13.30 14.96 6.00
N SER A 363 12.00 14.70 6.07
CA SER A 363 11.42 13.59 6.87
C SER A 363 10.91 12.45 6.00
N GLN A 364 10.88 11.23 6.54
CA GLN A 364 10.26 10.04 5.96
C GLN A 364 8.75 9.95 6.29
N ARG A 365 8.34 10.64 7.35
CA ARG A 365 6.98 10.71 7.88
C ARG A 365 6.86 11.98 8.72
N VAL A 366 5.72 12.67 8.61
CA VAL A 366 5.35 13.84 9.40
C VAL A 366 3.94 13.62 9.92
N ASP A 367 3.77 13.46 11.22
CA ASP A 367 2.45 13.32 11.84
C ASP A 367 2.06 14.67 12.44
N ILE A 368 0.85 15.12 12.14
CA ILE A 368 0.27 16.37 12.66
C ILE A 368 -0.63 15.99 13.83
N LEU A 369 -0.34 16.54 15.00
CA LEU A 369 -1.07 16.30 16.24
C LEU A 369 -1.63 17.62 16.76
N ARG A 370 -2.87 17.57 17.25
CA ARG A 370 -3.57 18.70 17.85
C ARG A 370 -4.16 18.29 19.20
N ASP A 371 -3.94 19.13 20.21
CA ASP A 371 -4.57 19.00 21.51
C ASP A 371 -6.07 19.38 21.42
N ARG A 372 -6.94 18.64 22.10
CA ARG A 372 -8.40 18.84 22.00
C ARG A 372 -8.91 20.16 22.60
N GLY A 373 -8.14 20.77 23.50
CA GLY A 373 -8.43 22.07 24.10
C GLY A 373 -7.84 23.26 23.35
N VAL A 374 -7.01 23.04 22.32
CA VAL A 374 -6.40 24.12 21.54
C VAL A 374 -7.37 24.63 20.48
N ASP A 375 -7.96 25.80 20.75
CA ASP A 375 -8.56 26.67 19.75
C ASP A 375 -7.54 27.67 19.17
N GLU A 376 -8.00 28.62 18.35
CA GLU A 376 -7.14 29.65 17.74
C GLU A 376 -6.43 30.54 18.77
N GLN A 377 -7.05 30.78 19.93
CA GLN A 377 -6.54 31.70 20.97
C GLN A 377 -5.50 31.00 21.83
N VAL A 378 -5.78 29.75 22.23
CA VAL A 378 -4.79 28.90 22.91
C VAL A 378 -3.61 28.61 21.98
N GLY A 379 -3.87 28.34 20.69
CA GLY A 379 -2.85 28.13 19.68
C GLY A 379 -1.91 29.33 19.52
N ALA A 380 -2.46 30.54 19.51
CA ALA A 380 -1.66 31.77 19.52
C ALA A 380 -0.81 31.91 20.80
N ALA A 381 -1.33 31.56 21.97
CA ALA A 381 -0.58 31.59 23.23
C ALA A 381 0.58 30.57 23.27
N VAL A 382 0.38 29.36 22.74
CA VAL A 382 1.46 28.35 22.56
C VAL A 382 2.56 28.90 21.65
N VAL A 383 2.19 29.55 20.55
CA VAL A 383 3.17 30.17 19.63
C VAL A 383 3.90 31.33 20.29
N GLU A 384 3.21 32.20 21.04
CA GLU A 384 3.85 33.28 21.79
C GLU A 384 4.86 32.74 22.82
N ALA A 385 4.48 31.70 23.58
CA ALA A 385 5.37 31.02 24.52
C ALA A 385 6.61 30.43 23.84
N ALA A 386 6.43 29.68 22.75
CA ALA A 386 7.53 29.09 21.98
C ALA A 386 8.53 30.14 21.48
N MET A 387 8.04 31.30 21.03
CA MET A 387 8.87 32.37 20.49
C MET A 387 9.73 33.09 21.55
N LYS A 388 9.44 32.95 22.86
CA LYS A 388 10.31 33.47 23.94
C LYS A 388 11.68 32.80 23.97
N TYR A 389 11.79 31.57 23.46
CA TYR A 389 13.04 30.79 23.41
C TYR A 389 13.88 31.06 22.15
N ALA A 390 13.62 32.17 21.45
CA ALA A 390 14.45 32.63 20.34
C ALA A 390 15.91 32.86 20.77
N GLY A 391 16.83 32.14 20.14
CA GLY A 391 18.26 32.18 20.46
C GLY A 391 18.73 31.11 21.47
N THR A 392 17.83 30.31 22.03
CA THR A 392 18.21 29.21 22.93
C THR A 392 19.03 28.13 22.21
N PRO A 393 20.21 27.72 22.73
CA PRO A 393 21.04 26.69 22.11
C PRO A 393 20.49 25.26 22.29
N TYR A 394 20.96 24.33 21.45
CA TYR A 394 20.50 22.93 21.51
C TYR A 394 21.00 22.15 22.74
N GLY A 395 20.11 21.30 23.27
CA GLY A 395 20.26 20.42 24.43
C GLY A 395 21.09 19.15 24.22
N PHE A 396 22.31 19.26 23.66
CA PHE A 396 23.16 18.08 23.41
C PHE A 396 23.43 17.19 24.63
N ALA A 397 23.43 17.76 25.85
CA ALA A 397 23.62 16.98 27.08
C ALA A 397 22.39 16.10 27.40
N GLN A 398 21.17 16.57 27.12
CA GLN A 398 19.95 15.78 27.31
C GLN A 398 19.90 14.61 26.31
N ILE A 399 20.24 14.85 25.03
CA ILE A 399 20.39 13.76 24.05
C ILE A 399 21.43 12.74 24.50
N SER A 400 22.51 13.16 25.16
CA SER A 400 23.51 12.25 25.74
C SER A 400 22.97 11.46 26.93
N VAL A 401 22.04 12.01 27.72
CA VAL A 401 21.34 11.31 28.82
C VAL A 401 20.33 10.30 28.28
N PHE A 402 19.56 10.65 27.24
CA PHE A 402 18.72 9.69 26.50
C PHE A 402 19.56 8.53 25.93
N ALA A 403 20.72 8.81 25.32
CA ALA A 403 21.63 7.77 24.83
C ALA A 403 22.15 6.88 25.97
N ALA A 404 22.46 7.45 27.14
CA ALA A 404 22.87 6.68 28.31
C ALA A 404 21.75 5.78 28.86
N ALA A 405 20.50 6.25 28.86
CA ALA A 405 19.33 5.47 29.25
C ALA A 405 19.09 4.30 28.27
N ALA A 406 19.06 4.56 26.97
CA ALA A 406 18.87 3.52 25.94
C ALA A 406 19.97 2.44 25.93
N LEU A 407 21.18 2.75 26.42
CA LEU A 407 22.27 1.78 26.61
C LEU A 407 22.22 1.04 27.96
N ALA A 408 21.39 1.47 28.89
CA ALA A 408 21.23 0.90 30.22
C ALA A 408 19.75 0.82 30.66
N PRO A 409 18.85 0.19 29.87
CA PRO A 409 17.43 0.15 30.17
C PRO A 409 17.15 -0.48 31.53
N GLY A 410 16.17 0.08 32.25
CA GLY A 410 15.79 -0.28 33.61
C GLY A 410 16.83 0.06 34.70
N GLN A 411 17.88 0.84 34.40
CA GLN A 411 18.99 1.11 35.33
C GLN A 411 19.22 2.62 35.56
N PRO A 412 18.26 3.33 36.18
CA PRO A 412 18.34 4.79 36.43
C PRO A 412 19.66 5.22 37.11
N HIS A 413 20.14 4.43 38.07
CA HIS A 413 21.39 4.68 38.78
C HIS A 413 22.64 4.72 37.88
N LYS A 414 22.64 4.07 36.71
CA LYS A 414 23.74 4.18 35.73
C LYS A 414 23.68 5.47 34.94
N VAL A 415 22.47 5.96 34.67
CA VAL A 415 22.24 7.25 34.02
C VAL A 415 22.61 8.38 34.96
N GLU A 416 22.13 8.35 36.21
CA GLU A 416 22.39 9.40 37.21
C GLU A 416 23.89 9.59 37.53
N HIS A 417 24.66 8.50 37.60
CA HIS A 417 26.10 8.56 37.81
C HIS A 417 26.91 8.77 36.51
N SER A 418 26.27 8.96 35.36
CA SER A 418 26.96 9.13 34.08
C SER A 418 27.57 10.53 33.91
N VAL A 419 28.63 10.60 33.11
CA VAL A 419 29.20 11.88 32.66
C VAL A 419 28.21 12.73 31.87
N ALA A 420 27.22 12.10 31.20
CA ALA A 420 26.16 12.79 30.48
C ALA A 420 25.22 13.52 31.44
N TYR A 421 24.80 12.86 32.54
CA TYR A 421 23.92 13.47 33.54
C TYR A 421 24.61 14.60 34.32
N ALA A 422 25.90 14.43 34.64
CA ALA A 422 26.71 15.50 35.22
C ALA A 422 26.87 16.70 34.26
N ALA A 423 27.00 16.47 32.96
CA ALA A 423 27.03 17.53 31.95
C ALA A 423 25.67 18.22 31.80
N TYR A 424 24.55 17.48 31.84
CA TYR A 424 23.19 18.03 31.82
C TYR A 424 22.96 19.00 33.00
N LYS A 425 23.17 18.54 34.25
CA LYS A 425 22.97 19.35 35.46
C LYS A 425 23.83 20.62 35.53
N SER A 426 24.93 20.68 34.78
CA SER A 426 25.85 21.83 34.78
C SER A 426 25.74 22.75 33.56
N ARG A 427 24.94 22.39 32.54
CA ARG A 427 24.93 23.10 31.24
C ARG A 427 23.60 23.20 30.52
N SER A 428 22.56 22.49 30.96
CA SER A 428 21.32 22.34 30.17
C SER A 428 20.04 22.25 30.98
N ALA A 429 20.09 21.99 32.29
CA ALA A 429 18.90 21.92 33.13
C ALA A 429 18.10 23.24 33.13
N GLY A 430 16.76 23.13 33.04
CA GLY A 430 15.82 24.23 33.20
C GLY A 430 15.87 25.25 32.05
N THR A 431 15.60 24.81 30.82
CA THR A 431 15.48 25.63 29.59
C THR A 431 16.71 26.42 29.14
N GLN A 432 17.86 26.32 29.84
CA GLN A 432 19.12 26.98 29.43
C GLN A 432 19.61 26.53 28.05
N ARG A 433 19.27 25.30 27.69
CA ARG A 433 19.40 24.68 26.38
C ARG A 433 18.23 23.74 26.23
N MET A 434 17.71 23.57 25.03
CA MET A 434 16.51 22.74 24.84
C MET A 434 16.65 21.72 23.71
N ILE A 435 15.95 20.60 23.86
CA ILE A 435 15.67 19.68 22.74
C ILE A 435 14.34 20.02 22.07
N CYS A 436 14.05 19.39 20.93
CA CYS A 436 12.89 19.75 20.10
C CYS A 436 11.54 19.48 20.76
N SER A 437 11.40 18.37 21.47
CA SER A 437 10.18 18.00 22.20
C SER A 437 10.02 18.73 23.55
N GLU A 438 11.11 19.18 24.16
CA GLU A 438 11.05 20.05 25.35
C GLU A 438 10.47 21.42 25.00
N LEU A 439 10.86 22.02 23.86
CA LEU A 439 10.25 23.27 23.38
C LEU A 439 8.73 23.14 23.26
N VAL A 440 8.23 22.00 22.79
CA VAL A 440 6.79 21.71 22.73
C VAL A 440 6.19 21.65 24.13
N ALA A 441 6.74 20.82 25.01
CA ALA A 441 6.23 20.64 26.37
C ALA A 441 6.19 21.96 27.17
N VAL A 442 7.26 22.75 27.09
CA VAL A 442 7.40 24.03 27.80
C VAL A 442 6.48 25.11 27.21
N ALA A 443 6.37 25.21 25.88
CA ALA A 443 5.49 26.20 25.25
C ALA A 443 4.00 25.94 25.59
N TYR A 444 3.59 24.68 25.63
CA TYR A 444 2.25 24.26 26.03
C TYR A 444 2.00 24.50 27.53
N ASP A 445 2.99 24.23 28.39
CA ASP A 445 2.89 24.51 29.83
C ASP A 445 2.78 26.02 30.14
N GLU A 446 3.60 26.86 29.50
CA GLU A 446 3.50 28.32 29.63
C GLU A 446 2.19 28.89 29.07
N ALA A 447 1.59 28.23 28.07
CA ALA A 447 0.26 28.55 27.56
C ALA A 447 -0.89 28.02 28.45
N LEU A 448 -0.57 27.44 29.61
CA LEU A 448 -1.51 26.87 30.59
C LEU A 448 -2.31 25.67 30.07
N VAL A 449 -1.80 24.97 29.06
CA VAL A 449 -2.34 23.73 28.49
C VAL A 449 -1.26 22.62 28.49
N PRO A 450 -0.74 22.21 29.67
CA PRO A 450 0.35 21.25 29.74
C PRO A 450 -0.05 19.87 29.18
N ILE A 451 0.77 19.33 28.28
CA ILE A 451 0.59 18.01 27.67
C ILE A 451 1.00 16.92 28.67
N GLU A 452 0.13 15.96 28.97
CA GLU A 452 0.49 14.80 29.78
C GLU A 452 1.39 13.84 28.97
N VAL A 453 2.57 13.56 29.52
CA VAL A 453 3.54 12.60 28.98
C VAL A 453 4.02 11.61 30.03
N THR A 454 4.17 10.36 29.62
CA THR A 454 4.82 9.30 30.42
C THR A 454 6.31 9.25 30.06
N LEU A 455 7.18 9.55 31.01
CA LEU A 455 8.64 9.46 30.82
C LEU A 455 9.10 8.03 30.51
N TRP A 456 10.28 7.92 29.87
CA TRP A 456 10.98 6.65 29.69
C TRP A 456 11.15 5.93 31.04
N PRO A 457 10.89 4.62 31.15
CA PRO A 457 11.00 3.87 32.41
C PRO A 457 12.37 3.96 33.08
N THR A 458 13.46 4.16 32.32
CA THR A 458 14.79 4.38 32.89
C THR A 458 15.00 5.79 33.45
N LEU A 459 14.27 6.80 32.95
CA LEU A 459 14.38 8.19 33.39
C LEU A 459 13.38 8.56 34.50
N ALA A 460 12.17 8.00 34.46
CA ALA A 460 11.10 8.32 35.42
C ALA A 460 11.48 8.17 36.92
N PRO A 461 12.34 7.22 37.35
CA PRO A 461 12.74 7.11 38.75
C PRO A 461 13.82 8.13 39.20
N ILE A 462 14.39 8.93 38.28
CA ILE A 462 15.51 9.83 38.59
C ILE A 462 15.04 11.13 39.27
N SER A 463 13.94 11.72 38.79
CA SER A 463 13.27 12.84 39.45
C SER A 463 11.80 12.91 39.05
N GLY A 464 10.95 13.34 40.00
CA GLY A 464 9.54 13.65 39.78
C GLY A 464 9.26 15.15 39.58
N GLU A 465 10.30 15.98 39.52
CA GLU A 465 10.17 17.43 39.31
C GLU A 465 9.61 17.74 37.92
N LYS A 466 8.82 18.82 37.83
CA LYS A 466 8.12 19.20 36.59
C LYS A 466 9.10 19.57 35.49
N GLU A 467 10.11 20.35 35.85
CA GLU A 467 11.22 20.78 35.00
C GLU A 467 11.96 19.56 34.45
N PHE A 468 12.28 18.57 35.29
CA PHE A 468 12.91 17.33 34.84
C PHE A 468 12.01 16.55 33.85
N ARG A 469 10.69 16.53 34.05
CA ARG A 469 9.75 15.92 33.09
C ARG A 469 9.78 16.65 31.76
N MET A 470 9.83 17.99 31.74
CA MET A 470 9.90 18.78 30.51
C MET A 470 11.24 18.60 29.78
N ASP A 471 12.36 18.75 30.49
CA ASP A 471 13.73 18.58 29.99
C ASP A 471 13.98 17.18 29.37
N PHE A 472 13.18 16.17 29.75
CA PHE A 472 13.22 14.80 29.24
C PHE A 472 11.91 14.32 28.59
N THR A 473 11.05 15.23 28.12
CA THR A 473 9.98 14.87 27.18
C THR A 473 10.61 14.52 25.82
N SER A 474 10.33 13.33 25.26
CA SER A 474 10.79 12.92 23.93
C SER A 474 9.70 13.06 22.85
N PRO A 475 10.04 13.08 21.55
CA PRO A 475 9.04 13.17 20.48
C PRO A 475 8.04 12.01 20.48
N THR A 476 8.45 10.79 20.86
CA THR A 476 7.53 9.64 20.91
C THR A 476 6.64 9.69 22.16
N MET A 477 7.08 10.29 23.27
CA MET A 477 6.17 10.53 24.41
C MET A 477 5.02 11.46 24.03
N LEU A 478 5.29 12.51 23.26
CA LEU A 478 4.24 13.40 22.72
C LEU A 478 3.28 12.59 21.85
N ALA A 479 3.78 11.72 20.97
CA ALA A 479 2.95 10.87 20.11
C ALA A 479 2.03 9.89 20.86
N LEU A 480 2.31 9.61 22.13
CA LEU A 480 1.55 8.71 23.00
C LEU A 480 0.68 9.46 24.03
N SER A 481 0.72 10.80 24.04
CA SER A 481 -0.08 11.61 24.96
C SER A 481 -1.58 11.39 24.71
N PRO A 482 -2.41 11.23 25.76
CA PRO A 482 -3.85 11.07 25.61
C PRO A 482 -4.57 12.37 25.21
N ASP A 483 -3.92 13.52 25.40
CA ASP A 483 -4.47 14.85 25.13
C ASP A 483 -4.42 15.20 23.64
N LEU A 484 -3.41 14.66 22.94
CA LEU A 484 -3.16 14.89 21.53
C LEU A 484 -3.92 13.91 20.63
N THR A 485 -4.58 14.44 19.61
CA THR A 485 -5.23 13.67 18.54
C THR A 485 -4.45 13.85 17.24
N ARG A 486 -4.13 12.75 16.56
CA ARG A 486 -3.45 12.76 15.25
C ARG A 486 -4.46 13.03 14.13
N LEU A 487 -4.12 13.92 13.20
CA LEU A 487 -5.06 14.40 12.17
C LEU A 487 -4.90 13.69 10.81
N ASN A 488 -3.70 13.17 10.50
CA ASN A 488 -3.33 12.71 9.16
C ASN A 488 -2.90 11.23 9.04
N ALA A 489 -3.09 10.39 10.07
CA ALA A 489 -2.68 8.97 10.03
C ALA A 489 -3.51 8.06 10.94
#